data_AF-A0A8B3FJV6-F1
#
_entry.id   AF-A0A8B3FJV6-F1
#
_cell.length_a   1.000
_cell.length_b   1.000
_cell.length_c   1.000
_cell.angle_alpha   90.00
_cell.angle_beta   90.00
_cell.angle_gamma   90.00
#
_symmetry.space_group_name_H-M   'P 1'
#
loop_
_entity.id
_entity.type
_entity.pdbx_description
1 polymer ?
#
loop_
_entity_poly.entity_id
_entity_poly.type
_entity_poly.pdbx_seq_one_letter_code
_entity_poly.pdbx_strand_id
1 'polypeptide(L)' 'MNLGWQELLIVLVLAVLLFGGTKLAGLGRASGKAIREFKEETEGLSAKKKADEAAAVTQAPAQPQQPVEGEVVDPTTDNA' A
#
# COMPACT_ATOMS: atom_id res chain seq x y z
N MET A 1 20.23 -19.11 12.85
CA MET A 1 19.22 -19.88 13.61
C MET A 1 17.88 -19.56 12.98
N ASN A 2 17.36 -20.46 12.14
CA ASN A 2 16.17 -20.18 11.35
C ASN A 2 14.98 -20.79 12.09
N LEU A 3 14.08 -19.95 12.58
CA LEU A 3 12.77 -20.40 13.03
C LEU A 3 11.98 -20.75 11.76
N GLY A 4 11.97 -22.04 11.43
CA GLY A 4 11.26 -22.57 10.29
C GLY A 4 9.77 -22.74 10.57
N TRP A 5 9.06 -23.18 9.54
CA TRP A 5 7.63 -23.44 9.64
C TRP A 5 7.33 -24.56 10.66
N GLN A 6 8.25 -25.53 10.79
CA GLN A 6 8.15 -26.64 11.74
C GLN A 6 8.19 -26.17 13.20
N GLU A 7 9.12 -25.28 13.54
CA GLU A 7 9.23 -24.73 14.90
C GLU A 7 8.01 -23.89 15.25
N LEU A 8 7.50 -23.08 14.30
CA LEU A 8 6.26 -22.32 14.50
C LEU A 8 5.06 -23.22 14.76
N LEU A 9 4.95 -24.37 14.06
CA LEU A 9 3.90 -25.33 14.34
C LEU A 9 3.98 -25.90 15.76
N ILE A 10 5.18 -26.27 16.22
CA ILE A 10 5.37 -26.82 17.57
C ILE A 10 4.94 -25.80 18.61
N VAL A 11 5.35 -24.54 18.44
CA VAL A 11 4.93 -23.43 19.33
C VAL A 11 3.43 -23.21 19.26
N LEU A 12 2.82 -23.28 18.08
CA LEU A 12 1.37 -23.15 17.91
C LEU A 12 0.61 -24.26 18.65
N VAL A 13 1.07 -25.51 18.54
CA VAL A 13 0.47 -26.64 19.27
C VAL A 13 0.58 -26.45 20.78
N LEU A 14 1.75 -26.00 21.28
CA LEU A 14 1.92 -25.67 22.69
C LEU A 14 0.99 -24.55 23.14
N ALA A 15 0.85 -23.49 22.34
CA ALA A 15 -0.09 -22.41 22.63
C ALA A 15 -1.54 -22.92 22.69
N VAL A 16 -1.94 -23.81 21.77
CA VAL A 16 -3.27 -24.43 21.79
C VAL A 16 -3.48 -25.30 23.03
N LEU A 17 -2.45 -26.01 23.51
CA LEU A 17 -2.54 -26.78 24.75
C LEU A 17 -2.70 -25.89 25.99
N LEU A 18 -2.00 -24.75 26.05
CA LEU A 18 -2.08 -23.81 27.17
C LEU A 18 -3.39 -23.02 27.19
N PHE A 19 -3.79 -22.46 26.05
CA PHE A 19 -4.97 -21.59 25.95
C PHE A 19 -6.26 -22.36 25.63
N GLY A 20 -6.13 -23.57 25.06
CA GLY A 20 -7.25 -24.36 24.55
C GLY A 20 -7.75 -23.87 23.18
N GLY A 21 -8.29 -24.79 22.38
CA GLY A 21 -8.84 -24.46 21.06
C GLY A 21 -10.00 -23.46 21.12
N THR A 22 -10.81 -23.48 22.18
CA THR A 22 -11.97 -22.59 22.33
C THR A 22 -11.59 -21.12 22.52
N LYS A 23 -10.53 -20.81 23.30
CA LYS A 23 -10.09 -19.43 23.51
C LYS A 23 -9.45 -18.85 22.26
N LEU A 24 -8.57 -19.62 21.60
CA LEU A 24 -7.96 -19.22 20.33
C LEU A 24 -9.01 -19.05 19.21
N ALA A 25 -9.97 -19.96 19.10
CA ALA A 25 -11.06 -19.83 18.13
C ALA A 25 -11.95 -18.61 18.41
N GLY A 26 -12.23 -18.31 19.68
CA GLY A 26 -12.96 -17.13 20.09
C GLY A 26 -12.25 -15.83 19.67
N LEU A 27 -10.96 -15.71 19.99
CA LEU A 27 -10.13 -14.56 19.61
C LEU A 27 -10.04 -14.42 18.09
N GLY A 28 -9.75 -15.51 17.37
CA GLY A 28 -9.66 -15.50 15.91
C GLY A 28 -10.96 -15.08 15.23
N ARG A 29 -12.12 -15.52 15.73
CA ARG A 29 -13.43 -15.10 15.21
C ARG A 29 -13.69 -13.60 15.45
N ALA A 30 -13.36 -13.09 16.63
CA ALA A 30 -13.53 -11.68 16.96
C ALA A 30 -12.60 -10.79 16.12
N SER A 31 -11.30 -11.12 16.07
CA SER A 31 -10.32 -10.40 15.25
C SER A 31 -10.64 -10.49 13.76
N GLY A 32 -11.08 -11.65 13.27
CA GLY A 32 -11.46 -11.83 11.86
C GLY A 32 -12.67 -10.98 11.45
N LYS A 33 -13.68 -10.85 12.33
CA LYS A 33 -14.80 -9.93 12.11
C LYS A 33 -14.33 -8.48 12.02
N ALA A 34 -13.50 -8.04 12.97
CA ALA A 34 -12.97 -6.69 12.99
C ALA A 34 -12.13 -6.36 11.73
N ILE A 35 -11.25 -7.27 11.29
CA ILE A 35 -10.45 -7.09 10.08
C ILE A 35 -11.36 -7.01 8.83
N ARG A 36 -12.42 -7.82 8.77
CA ARG A 36 -13.35 -7.82 7.65
C ARG A 36 -14.13 -6.50 7.56
N GLU A 37 -14.71 -6.05 8.68
CA GLU A 37 -15.42 -4.77 8.74
C GLU A 37 -14.47 -3.61 8.39
N PHE A 38 -13.25 -3.61 8.94
CA PHE A 38 -12.23 -2.61 8.60
C PHE A 38 -11.90 -2.59 7.10
N LYS A 39 -11.79 -3.77 6.47
CA LYS A 39 -11.51 -3.88 5.05
C LYS A 39 -12.68 -3.38 4.19
N GLU A 40 -13.92 -3.74 4.53
CA GLU A 40 -15.13 -3.31 3.82
C GLU A 40 -15.28 -1.78 3.85
N GLU A 41 -15.10 -1.15 5.02
CA GLU A 41 -15.12 0.32 5.18
C GLU A 41 -13.97 1.01 4.42
N THR A 42 -12.76 0.46 4.51
CA THR A 42 -11.57 1.01 3.83
C THR A 42 -11.66 0.89 2.30
N GLU A 43 -12.25 -0.20 1.79
CA GLU A 43 -12.52 -0.38 0.36
C GLU A 43 -13.55 0.64 -0.14
N GLY A 44 -14.60 0.94 0.63
CA GLY A 44 -15.56 2.01 0.32
C GLY A 44 -14.92 3.39 0.21
N LEU A 45 -13.99 3.72 1.13
CA LEU A 45 -13.22 4.97 1.08
C LEU A 45 -12.26 5.02 -0.12
N SER A 46 -11.60 3.90 -0.43
CA SER A 46 -10.67 3.80 -1.55
C SER A 46 -11.38 3.88 -2.91
N ALA A 47 -12.57 3.29 -3.01
CA ALA A 47 -13.41 3.39 -4.20
C ALA A 47 -13.89 4.83 -4.44
N LYS A 48 -14.26 5.55 -3.37
CA LYS A 48 -14.64 6.97 -3.45
C LYS A 48 -13.47 7.86 -3.90
N LYS A 49 -12.25 7.57 -3.45
CA LYS A 49 -11.04 8.29 -3.90
C LYS A 49 -10.73 8.05 -5.38
N LYS A 50 -10.90 6.82 -5.89
CA LYS A 50 -10.73 6.53 -7.33
C LYS A 50 -11.80 7.19 -8.22
N ALA A 51 -13.03 7.33 -7.73
CA ALA A 51 -14.10 8.00 -8.46
C ALA A 51 -13.87 9.52 -8.58
N ASP A 52 -13.27 10.14 -7.55
CA ASP A 52 -12.90 11.56 -7.55
C ASP A 52 -11.70 11.84 -8.49
N GLU A 53 -10.74 10.91 -8.57
CA GLU A 53 -9.59 11.00 -9.49
C GLU A 53 -9.98 10.81 -10.98
N ALA A 54 -11.08 10.10 -11.27
CA ALA A 54 -11.60 9.96 -12.64
C ALA A 54 -12.35 11.22 -13.14
N ALA A 55 -12.86 12.06 -12.23
CA ALA A 55 -13.52 13.32 -12.58
C ALA A 55 -12.53 14.47 -12.85
N ALA A 56 -11.26 14.33 -12.45
CA ALA A 56 -10.23 15.34 -12.67
C ALA A 56 -9.52 15.26 -14.05
N VAL A 57 -9.80 14.26 -14.89
CA VAL A 57 -9.10 14.05 -16.18
C VAL A 57 -9.91 14.53 -17.40
N THR A 58 -11.12 15.08 -17.24
CA THR A 58 -11.93 15.60 -18.38
C THR A 58 -12.07 17.12 -18.42
N GLN A 59 -11.10 17.87 -17.90
CA GLN A 59 -10.91 19.27 -18.28
C GLN A 59 -9.53 19.45 -18.91
N ALA A 60 -9.45 19.28 -20.23
CA ALA A 60 -8.40 19.90 -21.02
C ALA A 60 -8.67 21.41 -21.08
N PRO A 61 -7.65 22.24 -20.83
CA PRO A 61 -7.01 22.88 -21.97
C PRO A 61 -5.47 22.92 -21.90
N ALA A 62 -4.88 22.72 -23.08
CA ALA A 62 -3.63 23.32 -23.56
C ALA A 62 -2.30 23.10 -22.80
N GLN A 63 -1.47 22.23 -23.40
CA GLN A 63 -0.01 22.33 -23.56
C GLN A 63 0.86 22.63 -22.31
N PRO A 64 1.64 21.63 -21.82
CA PRO A 64 2.93 21.93 -21.21
C PRO A 64 3.81 22.58 -22.28
N GLN A 65 4.08 23.86 -22.06
CA GLN A 65 5.10 24.62 -22.76
C GLN A 65 6.38 23.80 -22.82
N GLN A 66 6.98 23.79 -24.01
CA GLN A 66 8.24 23.14 -24.33
C GLN A 66 9.28 23.45 -23.24
N PRO A 67 10.12 22.48 -22.84
CA PRO A 67 11.32 22.82 -22.10
C PRO A 67 12.06 23.84 -22.96
N VAL A 68 12.26 25.05 -22.44
CA VAL A 68 13.22 25.98 -23.01
C VAL A 68 14.56 25.26 -22.93
N GLU A 69 14.93 24.65 -24.05
CA GLU A 69 16.27 24.13 -24.28
C GLU A 69 17.17 25.35 -24.12
N GLY A 70 17.82 25.41 -22.96
CA GLY A 70 18.72 26.49 -22.63
C GLY A 70 19.79 26.52 -23.70
N GLU A 71 19.76 27.57 -24.52
CA GLU A 71 20.91 27.95 -25.33
C GLU A 71 22.04 28.22 -24.34
N VAL A 72 22.93 27.24 -24.17
CA VAL A 72 24.22 27.44 -23.54
C VAL A 72 25.00 28.30 -24.51
N VAL A 73 24.84 29.62 -24.38
CA VAL A 73 25.78 30.58 -24.93
C VAL A 73 27.09 30.33 -24.18
N ASP A 74 28.03 29.65 -24.83
CA ASP A 74 29.43 29.57 -24.39
C ASP A 74 30.11 30.89 -24.79
N PRO A 75 30.41 31.81 -23.86
CA PRO A 75 31.13 33.03 -24.19
C PRO A 75 32.61 32.83 -23.87
N THR A 76 33.28 31.88 -24.52
CA THR A 76 34.76 31.83 -24.56
C THR A 76 35.19 30.69 -25.47
N THR A 77 35.91 31.07 -26.54
CA THR A 77 36.86 30.32 -27.39
C THR A 77 36.55 30.73 -28.82
N ASP A 78 37.40 31.34 -29.62
CA ASP A 78 38.76 31.85 -29.51
C ASP A 78 38.96 32.58 -30.84
N ASN A 79 39.46 33.82 -30.83
CA ASN A 79 39.87 34.48 -32.06
C ASN A 79 41.28 33.97 -32.39
N ALA A 80 41.39 33.13 -33.42
CA ALA A 80 42.67 32.81 -34.06
C ALA A 80 42.48 32.67 -35.57
#